data_AF-A0A2G6BXB7-F1
#
_entry.id   AF-A0A2G6BXB7-F1
#
_cell.length_a   1.000
_cell.length_b   1.000
_cell.length_c   1.000
_cell.angle_alpha   90.00
_cell.angle_beta   90.00
_cell.angle_gamma   90.00
#
_symmetry.space_group_name_H-M   'P 1'
#
loop_
_entity.id
_entity.type
_entity.pdbx_description
1 polymer ?
#
loop_
_entity_poly.entity_id
_entity_poly.type
_entity_poly.pdbx_seq_one_letter_code
_entity_poly.pdbx_strand_id
1 'polypeptide(L)'
;MKKTYLTVIFILISGILCGEYKTGPQLNKYPSLINLLKEMAETGEFEAVKMSYDQPKRFKELNKIYKKQIMKKNRWFVQYTKGKKFPFPYHENFGITKNDYEYYISVDPKQKKLYPSDTLLCNVKPVRNGYEISVEQDHILLPIKFDLIRETVETSKAVLPFYNGVKPSPRQKITGPWYGYIWFNPEISSDNPNLKIKASVQIGKKTKTDQYLLILNYTETQNKKQSYKENFYYLKKRKD
;
A
#
# COMPACT_ATOMS: atom_id res chain seq x y z
N MET A 1 -9.39 0.23 -28.96
CA MET A 1 -9.82 0.41 -27.55
C MET A 1 -9.61 -0.89 -26.76
N LYS A 2 -9.29 -0.76 -25.46
CA LYS A 2 -9.04 -1.82 -24.44
C LYS A 2 -7.67 -2.49 -24.44
N LYS A 3 -6.71 -1.88 -23.72
CA LYS A 3 -5.54 -2.57 -23.14
C LYS A 3 -5.30 -2.06 -21.72
N THR A 4 -6.06 -2.55 -20.76
CA THR A 4 -5.82 -2.30 -19.33
C THR A 4 -6.06 -3.58 -18.54
N TYR A 5 -5.11 -4.52 -18.60
CA TYR A 5 -5.11 -5.70 -17.73
C TYR A 5 -3.67 -6.05 -17.33
N LEU A 6 -3.09 -5.25 -16.42
CA LEU A 6 -1.96 -5.69 -15.59
C LEU A 6 -2.03 -4.98 -14.23
N THR A 7 -2.98 -5.44 -13.42
CA THR A 7 -3.02 -5.17 -11.99
C THR A 7 -3.25 -6.51 -11.29
N VAL A 8 -2.28 -7.42 -11.40
CA VAL A 8 -2.31 -8.67 -10.65
C VAL A 8 -0.94 -8.84 -9.99
N ILE A 9 -0.99 -8.84 -8.66
CA ILE A 9 0.09 -9.08 -7.69
C ILE A 9 0.99 -7.87 -7.46
N PHE A 10 0.62 -7.00 -6.52
CA PHE A 10 1.46 -6.54 -5.39
C PHE A 10 0.61 -5.64 -4.50
N ILE A 11 -0.33 -6.28 -3.80
CA ILE A 11 -1.09 -5.65 -2.73
C ILE A 11 -1.13 -6.70 -1.61
N LEU A 12 0.01 -6.91 -0.98
CA LEU A 12 0.16 -7.99 0.00
C LEU A 12 -0.12 -7.55 1.44
N ILE A 13 -0.38 -6.26 1.70
CA ILE A 13 -0.88 -5.77 3.00
C ILE A 13 -2.34 -5.30 2.91
N SER A 14 -2.81 -4.81 1.75
CA SER A 14 -4.21 -4.45 1.51
C SER A 14 -4.94 -5.57 0.76
N GLY A 15 -5.45 -6.57 1.46
CA GLY A 15 -6.36 -7.58 0.89
C GLY A 15 -7.70 -7.03 0.35
N ILE A 16 -7.76 -5.78 -0.11
CA ILE A 16 -8.96 -5.06 -0.53
C ILE A 16 -8.57 -4.04 -1.63
N LEU A 17 -8.35 -4.49 -2.86
CA LEU A 17 -8.50 -3.62 -4.03
C LEU A 17 -9.35 -4.35 -5.08
N CYS A 18 -10.57 -4.72 -4.68
CA CYS A 18 -11.70 -4.91 -5.59
C CYS A 18 -12.73 -3.83 -5.21
N GLY A 19 -12.46 -2.59 -5.60
CA GLY A 19 -13.40 -1.48 -5.47
C GLY A 19 -13.35 -0.64 -6.74
N GLU A 20 -14.50 -0.23 -7.24
CA GLU A 20 -14.60 0.75 -8.31
C GLU A 20 -14.11 2.12 -7.82
N TYR A 21 -13.43 2.88 -8.68
CA TYR A 21 -13.10 4.28 -8.41
C TYR A 21 -14.41 5.05 -8.29
N LYS A 22 -14.69 5.60 -7.11
CA LYS A 22 -15.81 6.52 -6.93
C LYS A 22 -15.31 7.92 -7.24
N THR A 23 -15.66 8.44 -8.41
CA THR A 23 -15.36 9.83 -8.79
C THR A 23 -16.37 10.76 -8.14
N GLY A 24 -15.91 11.67 -7.29
CA GLY A 24 -16.72 12.72 -6.65
C GLY A 24 -16.62 12.73 -5.12
N PRO A 25 -16.97 13.85 -4.44
CA PRO A 25 -16.81 13.99 -2.99
C PRO A 25 -17.60 12.93 -2.20
N GLN A 26 -16.93 12.18 -1.32
CA GLN A 26 -17.48 11.16 -0.42
C GLN A 26 -17.15 11.41 1.06
N LEU A 27 -16.34 12.40 1.45
CA LEU A 27 -15.91 12.63 2.84
C LEU A 27 -17.10 12.89 3.78
N ASN A 28 -18.20 13.44 3.28
CA ASN A 28 -19.45 13.59 4.05
C ASN A 28 -20.03 12.24 4.53
N LYS A 29 -19.66 11.13 3.90
CA LYS A 29 -20.01 9.76 4.32
C LYS A 29 -19.02 9.17 5.33
N TYR A 30 -17.95 9.92 5.65
CA TYR A 30 -16.84 9.50 6.47
C TYR A 30 -16.42 10.57 7.50
N PRO A 31 -17.34 11.08 8.35
CA PRO A 31 -17.02 12.09 9.37
C PRO A 31 -15.89 11.65 10.32
N SER A 32 -15.71 10.34 10.49
CA SER A 32 -14.63 9.76 11.28
C SER A 32 -13.22 10.03 10.75
N LEU A 33 -13.04 10.43 9.48
CA LEU A 33 -11.73 10.82 8.94
C LEU A 33 -11.27 12.16 9.49
N ILE A 34 -12.17 13.16 9.47
CA ILE A 34 -11.88 14.50 9.98
C ILE A 34 -11.53 14.41 11.46
N ASN A 35 -12.31 13.65 12.22
CA ASN A 35 -12.04 13.43 13.65
C ASN A 35 -10.72 12.70 13.88
N LEU A 36 -10.37 11.70 13.05
CA LEU A 36 -9.09 11.00 13.14
C LEU A 36 -7.91 11.96 12.96
N LEU A 37 -7.90 12.76 11.88
CA LEU A 37 -6.81 13.69 11.60
C LEU A 37 -6.76 14.83 12.61
N LYS A 38 -7.92 15.29 13.11
CA LYS A 38 -8.01 16.28 14.19
C LYS A 38 -7.39 15.75 15.49
N GLU A 39 -7.77 14.54 15.93
CA GLU A 39 -7.20 13.90 17.12
C GLU A 39 -5.67 13.77 17.00
N MET A 40 -5.19 13.44 15.79
CA MET A 40 -3.76 13.38 15.53
C MET A 40 -3.09 14.75 15.63
N ALA A 41 -3.65 15.77 15.01
CA ALA A 41 -3.10 17.12 15.02
C ALA A 41 -3.12 17.77 16.42
N GLU A 42 -4.10 17.45 17.27
CA GLU A 42 -4.14 17.88 18.67
C GLU A 42 -2.96 17.31 19.48
N THR A 43 -2.48 16.12 19.12
CA THR A 43 -1.29 15.52 19.75
C THR A 43 -0.01 16.18 19.21
N GLY A 44 0.02 16.55 17.93
CA GLY A 44 1.17 17.20 17.28
C GLY A 44 2.31 16.24 16.94
N GLU A 45 2.86 15.55 17.95
CA GLU A 45 4.04 14.67 17.81
C GLU A 45 3.74 13.19 18.07
N PHE A 46 4.34 12.34 17.23
CA PHE A 46 4.21 10.89 17.30
C PHE A 46 5.57 10.22 17.15
N GLU A 47 5.75 9.12 17.88
CA GLU A 47 6.77 8.13 17.56
C GLU A 47 6.27 7.31 16.36
N ALA A 48 6.95 7.42 15.21
CA ALA A 48 6.68 6.65 14.01
C ALA A 48 7.59 5.41 13.95
N VAL A 49 7.07 4.29 14.42
CA VAL A 49 7.76 3.00 14.33
C VAL A 49 7.63 2.47 12.92
N LYS A 50 8.72 2.51 12.15
CA LYS A 50 8.78 1.92 10.83
C LYS A 50 8.80 0.41 10.97
N MET A 51 7.84 -0.28 10.36
CA MET A 51 7.83 -1.74 10.34
C MET A 51 8.37 -2.26 9.01
N SER A 52 9.22 -3.27 9.13
CA SER A 52 9.66 -4.09 8.00
C SER A 52 9.11 -5.50 8.18
N TYR A 53 9.10 -6.26 7.09
CA TYR A 53 8.84 -7.70 7.14
C TYR A 53 10.01 -8.43 6.50
N ASP A 54 10.40 -9.53 7.11
CA ASP A 54 11.33 -10.44 6.48
C ASP A 54 10.54 -11.50 5.70
N GLN A 55 11.14 -11.97 4.63
CA GLN A 55 10.65 -13.12 3.89
C GLN A 55 11.74 -14.18 3.92
N PRO A 56 11.40 -15.47 4.09
CA PRO A 56 12.40 -16.53 4.02
C PRO A 56 13.28 -16.38 2.76
N LYS A 57 14.59 -16.51 2.90
CA LYS A 57 15.55 -16.32 1.80
C LYS A 57 15.16 -17.12 0.55
N ARG A 58 14.75 -18.38 0.75
CA ARG A 58 14.25 -19.25 -0.32
C ARG A 58 13.01 -18.69 -1.03
N PHE A 59 12.08 -18.07 -0.31
CA PHE A 59 10.93 -17.40 -0.91
C PHE A 59 11.36 -16.21 -1.78
N LYS A 60 12.30 -15.37 -1.29
CA LYS A 60 12.82 -14.23 -2.07
C LYS A 60 13.45 -14.69 -3.39
N GLU A 61 14.24 -15.76 -3.36
CA GLU A 61 14.86 -16.36 -4.54
C GLU A 61 13.82 -16.89 -5.53
N LEU A 62 12.86 -17.68 -5.06
CA LEU A 62 11.79 -18.23 -5.91
C LEU A 62 10.90 -17.13 -6.49
N ASN A 63 10.56 -16.11 -5.70
CA ASN A 63 9.79 -14.95 -6.15
C ASN A 63 10.51 -14.19 -7.28
N LYS A 64 11.84 -14.05 -7.20
CA LYS A 64 12.65 -13.42 -8.27
C LYS A 64 12.57 -14.22 -9.57
N ILE A 65 12.69 -15.54 -9.49
CA ILE A 65 12.60 -16.44 -10.65
C ILE A 65 11.18 -16.40 -11.25
N TYR A 66 10.16 -16.59 -10.41
CA TYR A 66 8.75 -16.57 -10.78
C TYR A 66 8.39 -15.26 -11.49
N LYS A 67 8.69 -14.10 -10.89
CA LYS A 67 8.44 -12.78 -11.51
C LYS A 67 9.11 -12.64 -12.87
N LYS A 68 10.40 -13.01 -12.97
CA LYS A 68 11.15 -12.90 -14.22
C LYS A 68 10.49 -13.73 -15.33
N GLN A 69 9.97 -14.90 -15.00
CA GLN A 69 9.34 -15.80 -15.97
C GLN A 69 7.94 -15.33 -16.37
N ILE A 70 7.13 -14.90 -15.41
CA ILE A 70 5.81 -14.30 -15.70
C ILE A 70 5.95 -13.05 -16.56
N MET A 71 6.93 -12.17 -16.29
CA MET A 71 7.18 -10.99 -17.12
C MET A 71 7.55 -11.36 -18.56
N LYS A 72 8.39 -12.39 -18.76
CA LYS A 72 8.73 -12.89 -20.10
C LYS A 72 7.51 -13.50 -20.80
N LYS A 73 6.65 -14.22 -20.06
CA LYS A 73 5.49 -14.95 -20.58
C LYS A 73 4.17 -14.22 -20.28
N ASN A 74 4.19 -12.89 -20.29
CA ASN A 74 3.06 -12.08 -19.82
C ASN A 74 1.73 -12.38 -20.54
N ARG A 75 1.76 -12.51 -21.88
CA ARG A 75 0.54 -12.81 -22.66
C ARG A 75 -0.08 -14.16 -22.27
N TRP A 76 0.77 -15.18 -22.09
CA TRP A 76 0.33 -16.49 -21.61
C TRP A 76 -0.22 -16.39 -20.19
N PHE A 77 0.45 -15.68 -19.27
CA PHE A 77 0.02 -15.58 -17.88
C PHE A 77 -1.35 -14.91 -17.75
N VAL A 78 -1.60 -13.84 -18.50
CA VAL A 78 -2.91 -13.17 -18.54
C VAL A 78 -4.01 -14.14 -18.99
N GLN A 79 -3.76 -14.91 -20.06
CA GLN A 79 -4.73 -15.92 -20.52
C GLN A 79 -4.91 -17.04 -19.49
N TYR A 80 -3.81 -17.51 -18.90
CA TYR A 80 -3.80 -18.59 -17.94
C TYR A 80 -4.60 -18.24 -16.67
N THR A 81 -4.45 -17.02 -16.15
CA THR A 81 -5.14 -16.57 -14.93
C THR A 81 -6.61 -16.20 -15.15
N LYS A 82 -7.07 -16.08 -16.40
CA LYS A 82 -8.44 -15.66 -16.70
C LYS A 82 -9.45 -16.66 -16.12
N GLY A 83 -10.32 -16.17 -15.25
CA GLY A 83 -11.34 -16.98 -14.57
C GLY A 83 -10.82 -17.88 -13.44
N LYS A 84 -9.51 -17.84 -13.11
CA LYS A 84 -8.94 -18.62 -12.01
C LYS A 84 -8.82 -17.77 -10.74
N LYS A 85 -9.07 -18.38 -9.57
CA LYS A 85 -8.79 -17.79 -8.26
C LYS A 85 -7.41 -18.23 -7.77
N PHE A 86 -6.74 -17.39 -6.99
CA PHE A 86 -5.47 -17.73 -6.34
C PHE A 86 -5.72 -18.62 -5.10
N PRO A 87 -4.85 -19.60 -4.79
CA PRO A 87 -3.65 -19.99 -5.54
C PRO A 87 -4.00 -20.68 -6.86
N PHE A 88 -3.23 -20.40 -7.91
CA PHE A 88 -3.42 -21.03 -9.21
C PHE A 88 -2.89 -22.47 -9.18
N PRO A 89 -3.33 -23.35 -10.10
CA PRO A 89 -2.63 -24.61 -10.31
C PRO A 89 -1.16 -24.37 -10.72
N TYR A 90 -0.27 -25.32 -10.43
CA TYR A 90 1.10 -25.26 -10.92
C TYR A 90 1.15 -25.27 -12.47
N HIS A 91 2.12 -24.57 -13.05
CA HIS A 91 2.49 -24.69 -14.46
C HIS A 91 3.99 -24.44 -14.64
N GLU A 92 4.64 -25.20 -15.51
CA GLU A 92 6.05 -25.05 -15.88
C GLU A 92 6.46 -23.63 -16.31
N ASN A 93 5.53 -22.83 -16.82
CA ASN A 93 5.79 -21.46 -17.27
C ASN A 93 6.04 -20.48 -16.11
N PHE A 94 5.80 -20.91 -14.88
CA PHE A 94 6.25 -20.21 -13.67
C PHE A 94 7.78 -20.28 -13.52
N GLY A 95 8.43 -21.25 -14.18
CA GLY A 95 9.89 -21.45 -14.19
C GLY A 95 10.50 -21.74 -12.83
N ILE A 96 9.69 -22.25 -11.91
CA ILE A 96 10.10 -22.92 -10.67
C ILE A 96 9.55 -24.35 -10.73
N THR A 97 10.11 -25.28 -9.96
CA THR A 97 9.63 -26.66 -9.95
C THR A 97 8.24 -26.76 -9.29
N LYS A 98 7.56 -27.90 -9.44
CA LYS A 98 6.28 -28.15 -8.74
C LYS A 98 6.45 -28.06 -7.22
N ASN A 99 7.51 -28.67 -6.69
CA ASN A 99 7.83 -28.62 -5.25
C ASN A 99 8.15 -27.20 -4.79
N ASP A 100 8.89 -26.44 -5.59
CA ASP A 100 9.15 -25.02 -5.31
C ASP A 100 7.89 -24.18 -5.38
N TYR A 101 6.95 -24.51 -6.28
CA TYR A 101 5.67 -23.86 -6.37
C TYR A 101 4.80 -24.16 -5.14
N GLU A 102 4.74 -25.41 -4.73
CA GLU A 102 4.07 -25.85 -3.51
C GLU A 102 4.63 -25.11 -2.29
N TYR A 103 5.95 -25.03 -2.15
CA TYR A 103 6.61 -24.19 -1.14
C TYR A 103 6.22 -22.72 -1.30
N TYR A 104 6.27 -22.18 -2.52
CA TYR A 104 6.00 -20.77 -2.79
C TYR A 104 4.57 -20.34 -2.41
N ILE A 105 3.58 -21.20 -2.63
CA ILE A 105 2.19 -20.95 -2.22
C ILE A 105 1.93 -21.34 -0.76
N SER A 106 2.74 -22.24 -0.18
CA SER A 106 2.64 -22.64 1.23
C SER A 106 3.32 -21.66 2.17
N VAL A 107 4.25 -20.83 1.68
CA VAL A 107 4.78 -19.67 2.43
C VAL A 107 3.61 -18.73 2.66
N ASP A 108 2.98 -18.95 3.81
CA ASP A 108 1.84 -18.18 4.25
C ASP A 108 2.29 -16.71 4.31
N PRO A 109 1.53 -15.75 3.75
CA PRO A 109 1.73 -14.35 4.11
C PRO A 109 1.72 -14.12 5.64
N LYS A 110 1.22 -15.05 6.47
CA LYS A 110 1.39 -15.09 7.94
C LYS A 110 2.83 -15.34 8.43
N GLN A 111 3.75 -15.85 7.61
CA GLN A 111 5.18 -15.92 7.97
C GLN A 111 5.87 -14.57 7.88
N LYS A 112 5.22 -13.55 7.29
CA LYS A 112 5.68 -12.16 7.37
C LYS A 112 5.44 -11.65 8.79
N LYS A 113 6.42 -11.86 9.66
CA LYS A 113 6.45 -11.16 10.95
C LYS A 113 6.86 -9.73 10.67
N LEU A 114 5.97 -8.78 10.99
CA LEU A 114 6.37 -7.39 11.08
C LEU A 114 7.29 -7.25 12.28
N TYR A 115 8.42 -6.60 12.07
CA TYR A 115 9.33 -6.20 13.13
C TYR A 115 9.64 -4.71 12.99
N PRO A 116 9.84 -3.98 14.11
CA PRO A 116 10.33 -2.61 14.07
C PRO A 116 11.71 -2.60 13.40
N SER A 117 11.86 -1.82 12.34
CA SER A 117 13.16 -1.61 11.68
C SER A 117 13.77 -0.27 12.03
N ASP A 118 12.94 0.72 12.40
CA ASP A 118 13.39 2.06 12.73
C ASP A 118 12.33 2.78 13.58
N THR A 119 12.74 3.83 14.28
CA THR A 119 11.85 4.70 15.06
C THR A 119 12.18 6.15 14.75
N LEU A 120 11.22 6.86 14.15
CA LEU A 120 11.38 8.21 13.63
C LEU A 120 10.41 9.17 14.33
N LEU A 121 10.68 10.47 14.28
CA LEU A 121 9.70 11.47 14.70
C LEU A 121 8.68 11.72 13.58
N CYS A 122 7.41 11.79 13.94
CA CYS A 122 6.32 12.15 13.05
C CYS A 122 5.56 13.35 13.59
N ASN A 123 5.38 14.36 12.75
CA ASN A 123 4.66 15.58 13.08
C ASN A 123 3.36 15.64 12.28
N VAL A 124 2.26 15.95 12.96
CA VAL A 124 0.94 16.16 12.39
C VAL A 124 0.47 17.56 12.76
N LYS A 125 0.18 18.39 11.76
CA LYS A 125 -0.22 19.79 11.99
C LYS A 125 -1.38 20.21 11.09
N PRO A 126 -2.22 21.15 11.54
CA PRO A 126 -3.23 21.76 10.68
C PRO A 126 -2.55 22.58 9.58
N VAL A 127 -3.15 22.57 8.39
CA VAL A 127 -2.79 23.43 7.27
C VAL A 127 -4.07 23.97 6.61
N ARG A 128 -3.93 24.86 5.63
CA ARG A 128 -5.08 25.35 4.86
C ARG A 128 -5.84 24.16 4.26
N ASN A 129 -7.14 24.09 4.54
CA ASN A 129 -8.08 23.06 4.07
C ASN A 129 -7.83 21.62 4.59
N GLY A 130 -6.99 21.42 5.60
CA GLY A 130 -6.84 20.09 6.21
C GLY A 130 -5.59 19.95 7.08
N TYR A 131 -4.81 18.89 6.85
CA TYR A 131 -3.73 18.47 7.74
C TYR A 131 -2.49 18.01 6.97
N GLU A 132 -1.31 18.28 7.51
CA GLU A 132 -0.04 17.77 6.99
C GLU A 132 0.56 16.76 7.96
N ILE A 133 1.06 15.64 7.42
CA ILE A 133 1.85 14.65 8.15
C ILE A 133 3.24 14.60 7.55
N SER A 134 4.25 14.68 8.40
CA SER A 134 5.66 14.54 8.04
C SER A 134 6.33 13.53 8.96
N VAL A 135 7.20 12.68 8.40
CA VAL A 135 8.04 11.76 9.17
C VAL A 135 9.48 12.11 8.83
N GLU A 136 10.31 12.31 9.84
CA GLU A 136 11.71 12.68 9.64
C GLU A 136 12.45 11.62 8.82
N GLN A 137 13.36 12.07 7.95
CA GLN A 137 14.28 11.23 7.16
C GLN A 137 13.61 10.23 6.20
N ASP A 138 12.29 10.30 5.99
CA ASP A 138 11.58 9.53 4.97
C ASP A 138 11.12 10.42 3.80
N HIS A 139 11.51 10.04 2.58
CA HIS A 139 11.32 10.82 1.37
C HIS A 139 10.45 10.12 0.32
N ILE A 140 9.88 8.94 0.61
CA ILE A 140 9.21 8.15 -0.43
C ILE A 140 7.96 8.85 -0.96
N LEU A 141 7.12 9.40 -0.07
CA LEU A 141 5.93 10.18 -0.41
C LEU A 141 5.69 11.37 0.53
N LEU A 142 6.57 11.61 1.50
CA LEU A 142 6.39 12.65 2.51
C LEU A 142 7.00 14.00 2.06
N PRO A 143 6.52 15.12 2.63
CA PRO A 143 5.34 15.22 3.49
C PRO A 143 4.04 14.90 2.73
N ILE A 144 3.01 14.47 3.46
CA ILE A 144 1.67 14.24 2.89
C ILE A 144 0.70 15.30 3.42
N LYS A 145 -0.07 15.92 2.53
CA LYS A 145 -1.07 16.95 2.85
C LYS A 145 -2.45 16.45 2.46
N PHE A 146 -3.34 16.37 3.43
CA PHE A 146 -4.75 16.06 3.24
C PHE A 146 -5.50 17.36 2.96
N ASP A 147 -6.11 17.47 1.80
CA ASP A 147 -7.09 18.51 1.48
C ASP A 147 -8.49 17.89 1.64
N LEU A 148 -9.19 18.30 2.69
CA LEU A 148 -10.50 17.77 3.06
C LEU A 148 -11.64 18.36 2.22
N ILE A 149 -11.40 19.48 1.53
CA ILE A 149 -12.38 20.10 0.63
C ILE A 149 -12.36 19.38 -0.72
N ARG A 150 -11.15 19.16 -1.26
CA ARG A 150 -10.93 18.47 -2.55
C ARG A 150 -10.92 16.96 -2.42
N GLU A 151 -10.85 16.45 -1.19
CA GLU A 151 -10.75 15.03 -0.87
C GLU A 151 -9.51 14.36 -1.45
N THR A 152 -8.40 15.10 -1.50
CA THR A 152 -7.14 14.63 -2.08
C THR A 152 -6.04 14.53 -1.04
N VAL A 153 -5.07 13.67 -1.30
CA VAL A 153 -3.79 13.67 -0.61
C VAL A 153 -2.71 14.11 -1.59
N GLU A 154 -2.11 15.27 -1.32
CA GLU A 154 -0.89 15.70 -1.99
C GLU A 154 0.32 15.07 -1.31
N THR A 155 1.24 14.58 -2.12
CA THR A 155 2.51 13.98 -1.71
C THR A 155 3.64 14.68 -2.47
N SER A 156 4.90 14.42 -2.10
CA SER A 156 6.06 14.92 -2.87
C SER A 156 6.15 14.40 -4.31
N LYS A 157 5.29 13.45 -4.71
CA LYS A 157 5.31 12.81 -6.05
C LYS A 157 4.02 12.95 -6.84
N ALA A 158 2.88 13.18 -6.18
CA ALA A 158 1.57 13.13 -6.82
C ALA A 158 0.46 13.69 -5.93
N VAL A 159 -0.64 14.09 -6.57
CA VAL A 159 -1.94 14.28 -5.92
C VAL A 159 -2.78 13.03 -6.13
N LEU A 160 -3.26 12.46 -5.03
CA LEU A 160 -4.00 11.21 -4.98
C LEU A 160 -5.47 11.50 -4.67
N PRO A 161 -6.43 11.06 -5.49
CA PRO A 161 -7.83 11.19 -5.17
C PRO A 161 -8.25 10.18 -4.10
N PHE A 162 -9.28 10.52 -3.32
CA PHE A 162 -9.91 9.59 -2.41
C PHE A 162 -10.39 8.35 -3.16
N TYR A 163 -10.13 7.18 -2.58
CA TYR A 163 -10.51 5.89 -3.17
C TYR A 163 -11.60 5.21 -2.34
N ASN A 164 -11.32 4.91 -1.07
CA ASN A 164 -12.28 4.20 -0.23
C ASN A 164 -11.98 4.30 1.27
N GLY A 165 -12.98 3.98 2.09
CA GLY A 165 -12.81 3.64 3.51
C GLY A 165 -12.38 2.19 3.72
N VAL A 166 -11.66 1.96 4.80
CA VAL A 166 -11.22 0.63 5.28
C VAL A 166 -12.03 0.28 6.50
N LYS A 167 -12.70 -0.87 6.44
CA LYS A 167 -13.41 -1.45 7.59
C LYS A 167 -12.52 -2.46 8.31
N PRO A 168 -12.59 -2.53 9.64
CA PRO A 168 -11.81 -3.50 10.40
C PRO A 168 -12.25 -4.92 10.05
N SER A 169 -11.29 -5.80 9.85
CA SER A 169 -11.55 -7.18 9.46
C SER A 169 -10.47 -8.14 9.98
N PRO A 170 -10.82 -9.35 10.42
CA PRO A 170 -9.86 -10.42 10.68
C PRO A 170 -8.99 -10.79 9.46
N ARG A 171 -9.41 -10.41 8.25
CA ARG A 171 -8.63 -10.61 7.01
C ARG A 171 -7.40 -9.70 6.92
N GLN A 172 -7.32 -8.64 7.73
CA GLN A 172 -6.14 -7.77 7.85
C GLN A 172 -5.04 -8.45 8.68
N LYS A 173 -4.54 -9.59 8.19
CA LYS A 173 -3.69 -10.52 8.95
C LYS A 173 -2.35 -9.93 9.39
N ILE A 174 -1.77 -9.01 8.59
CA ILE A 174 -0.45 -8.44 8.84
C ILE A 174 -0.53 -7.28 9.85
N THR A 175 -1.50 -6.39 9.67
CA THR A 175 -1.66 -5.17 10.48
C THR A 175 -2.48 -5.40 11.74
N GLY A 176 -3.21 -6.52 11.80
CA GLY A 176 -4.37 -6.70 12.67
C GLY A 176 -5.57 -5.87 12.20
N PRO A 177 -6.74 -6.00 12.85
CA PRO A 177 -7.93 -5.25 12.44
C PRO A 177 -7.81 -3.73 12.71
N TRP A 178 -8.06 -2.92 11.68
CA TRP A 178 -8.02 -1.45 11.74
C TRP A 178 -9.04 -0.82 10.79
N TYR A 179 -9.48 0.40 11.10
CA TYR A 179 -10.33 1.20 10.23
C TYR A 179 -9.57 2.44 9.74
N GLY A 180 -9.93 2.95 8.57
CA GLY A 180 -9.24 4.12 8.01
C GLY A 180 -9.64 4.42 6.58
N TYR A 181 -8.72 5.00 5.82
CA TYR A 181 -9.01 5.65 4.54
C TYR A 181 -7.85 5.46 3.57
N ILE A 182 -8.17 5.37 2.28
CA ILE A 182 -7.23 5.13 1.20
C ILE A 182 -7.39 6.22 0.15
N TRP A 183 -6.26 6.80 -0.25
CA TRP A 183 -6.10 7.58 -1.46
C TRP A 183 -5.21 6.80 -2.41
N PHE A 184 -5.62 6.71 -3.67
CA PHE A 184 -4.94 5.86 -4.63
C PHE A 184 -5.05 6.42 -6.05
N ASN A 185 -3.91 6.50 -6.73
CA ASN A 185 -3.87 6.77 -8.15
C ASN A 185 -3.13 5.62 -8.87
N PRO A 186 -3.80 4.85 -9.75
CA PRO A 186 -3.19 3.74 -10.46
C PRO A 186 -2.31 4.18 -11.63
N GLU A 187 -2.46 5.43 -12.10
CA GLU A 187 -1.82 5.97 -13.30
C GLU A 187 -1.60 7.47 -13.08
N ILE A 188 -0.49 7.81 -12.40
CA ILE A 188 -0.06 9.19 -12.28
C ILE A 188 0.61 9.58 -13.61
N SER A 189 0.07 10.60 -14.26
CA SER A 189 0.60 11.17 -15.50
C SER A 189 2.02 11.68 -15.29
N SER A 190 2.90 11.33 -16.22
CA SER A 190 4.27 11.84 -16.31
C SER A 190 4.53 12.33 -17.72
N ASP A 191 5.30 13.41 -17.85
CA ASP A 191 5.77 13.91 -19.15
C ASP A 191 6.65 12.88 -19.88
N ASN A 192 7.21 11.91 -19.14
CA ASN A 192 7.92 10.79 -19.72
C ASN A 192 6.94 9.64 -20.06
N PRO A 193 6.68 9.35 -21.35
CA PRO A 193 5.73 8.31 -21.76
C PRO A 193 6.17 6.89 -21.36
N ASN A 194 7.44 6.69 -21.03
CA ASN A 194 7.99 5.44 -20.55
C ASN A 194 7.98 5.31 -19.02
N LEU A 195 7.53 6.34 -18.32
CA LEU A 195 7.41 6.38 -16.87
C LEU A 195 5.95 6.15 -16.46
N LYS A 196 5.72 5.08 -15.70
CA LYS A 196 4.42 4.82 -15.07
C LYS A 196 4.57 4.84 -13.57
N ILE A 197 3.82 5.70 -12.91
CA ILE A 197 3.83 5.83 -11.46
C ILE A 197 2.48 5.38 -10.90
N LYS A 198 2.53 4.60 -9.82
CA LYS A 198 1.37 4.27 -8.98
C LYS A 198 1.70 4.62 -7.55
N ALA A 199 0.77 5.26 -6.85
CA ALA A 199 0.97 5.59 -5.44
C ALA A 199 -0.32 5.46 -4.64
N SER A 200 -0.19 5.06 -3.38
CA SER A 200 -1.28 5.05 -2.42
C SER A 200 -0.82 5.59 -1.07
N VAL A 201 -1.70 6.33 -0.42
CA VAL A 201 -1.57 6.71 0.99
C VAL A 201 -2.75 6.11 1.74
N GLN A 202 -2.47 5.44 2.86
CA GLN A 202 -3.50 4.90 3.75
C GLN A 202 -3.25 5.40 5.16
N ILE A 203 -4.30 5.88 5.82
CA ILE A 203 -4.23 6.30 7.23
C ILE A 203 -5.42 5.76 8.01
N GLY A 204 -5.21 5.38 9.26
CA GLY A 204 -6.26 4.82 10.10
C GLY A 204 -5.83 4.58 11.54
N LYS A 205 -6.70 3.90 12.30
CA LYS A 205 -6.49 3.54 13.69
C LYS A 205 -6.79 2.06 13.91
N LYS A 206 -5.95 1.40 14.71
CA LYS A 206 -6.15 0.00 15.09
C LYS A 206 -7.33 -0.12 16.05
N THR A 207 -8.07 -1.22 15.95
CA THR A 207 -9.27 -1.43 16.78
C THR A 207 -8.97 -1.86 18.21
N LYS A 208 -7.80 -2.46 18.45
CA LYS A 208 -7.42 -3.04 19.75
C LYS A 208 -6.37 -2.22 20.50
N THR A 209 -5.85 -1.16 19.89
CA THR A 209 -4.73 -0.37 20.41
C THR A 209 -4.91 1.08 19.95
N ASP A 210 -4.50 2.05 20.75
CA ASP A 210 -4.51 3.48 20.37
C ASP A 210 -3.42 3.88 19.35
N GLN A 211 -2.93 2.91 18.58
CA GLN A 211 -1.95 3.12 17.53
C GLN A 211 -2.64 3.55 16.24
N TYR A 212 -2.08 4.58 15.62
CA TYR A 212 -2.41 4.95 14.26
C TYR A 212 -1.56 4.15 13.29
N LEU A 213 -2.07 4.05 12.07
CA LEU A 213 -1.42 3.35 10.99
C LEU A 213 -1.25 4.31 9.81
N LEU A 214 -0.03 4.39 9.29
CA LEU A 214 0.28 5.10 8.05
C LEU A 214 0.98 4.13 7.08
N ILE A 215 0.40 3.92 5.91
CA ILE A 215 0.95 3.07 4.85
C ILE A 215 1.16 3.91 3.60
N LEU A 216 2.40 3.92 3.11
CA LEU A 216 2.83 4.63 1.91
C LEU A 216 3.31 3.60 0.89
N ASN A 217 2.66 3.54 -0.28
CA ASN A 217 3.12 2.71 -1.38
C ASN A 217 3.46 3.57 -2.58
N TYR A 218 4.60 3.29 -3.18
CA TYR A 218 5.06 3.93 -4.41
C TYR A 218 5.64 2.88 -5.35
N THR A 219 5.15 2.85 -6.58
CA THR A 219 5.68 2.02 -7.66
C THR A 219 6.06 2.92 -8.81
N GLU A 220 7.26 2.73 -9.32
CA GLU A 220 7.75 3.40 -10.51
C GLU A 220 8.14 2.33 -11.54
N THR A 221 7.66 2.48 -12.76
CA THR A 221 8.06 1.63 -13.88
C THR A 221 8.66 2.51 -14.97
N GLN A 222 9.95 2.33 -15.23
CA GLN A 222 10.69 3.05 -16.26
C GLN A 222 11.40 2.03 -17.15
N ASN A 223 11.23 2.11 -18.47
CA ASN A 223 11.93 1.23 -19.43
C ASN A 223 11.80 -0.27 -19.09
N LYS A 224 10.60 -0.71 -18.71
CA LYS A 224 10.28 -2.09 -18.25
C LYS A 224 10.99 -2.54 -16.96
N LYS A 225 11.74 -1.65 -16.30
CA LYS A 225 12.26 -1.86 -14.94
C LYS A 225 11.26 -1.28 -13.95
N GLN A 226 10.90 -2.06 -12.94
CA GLN A 226 9.97 -1.66 -11.90
C GLN A 226 10.71 -1.52 -10.57
N SER A 227 10.58 -0.38 -9.92
CA SER A 227 10.93 -0.17 -8.52
C SER A 227 9.65 -0.15 -7.69
N TYR A 228 9.73 -0.71 -6.48
CA TYR A 228 8.64 -0.70 -5.52
C TYR A 228 9.19 -0.27 -4.17
N LYS A 229 8.50 0.66 -3.54
CA LYS A 229 8.80 1.16 -2.21
C LYS A 229 7.52 1.12 -1.39
N GLU A 230 7.61 0.53 -0.21
CA GLU A 230 6.54 0.45 0.77
C GLU A 230 7.13 0.91 2.10
N ASN A 231 6.51 1.93 2.68
CA ASN A 231 6.75 2.26 4.08
C ASN A 231 5.47 2.03 4.87
N PHE A 232 5.66 1.46 6.04
CA PHE A 232 4.60 1.10 6.95
C PHE A 232 4.99 1.62 8.33
N TYR A 233 4.14 2.44 8.91
CA TYR A 233 4.40 3.06 10.21
C TYR A 233 3.26 2.76 11.18
N TYR A 234 3.63 2.37 12.40
CA TYR A 234 2.76 2.53 13.55
C TYR A 234 3.10 3.85 14.22
N LEU A 235 2.12 4.76 14.28
CA LEU A 235 2.30 6.04 14.98
C LEU A 235 1.72 5.91 16.39
N LYS A 236 2.57 6.14 17.39
CA LYS A 236 2.19 6.15 18.80
C LYS A 236 2.30 7.58 19.31
N LYS A 237 1.33 8.01 20.12
CA LYS A 237 1.46 9.28 20.84
C LYS A 237 2.73 9.22 21.69
N ARG A 238 3.57 10.24 21.59
CA ARG A 238 4.74 10.37 22.46
C ARG A 238 4.22 10.52 23.89
N LYS A 239 4.73 9.72 24.82
CA LYS A 239 4.46 9.94 26.25
C LYS A 239 5.49 10.98 26.70
N ASP A 240 4.98 12.06 27.28
CA ASP A 240 5.79 13.06 27.98
C ASP A 240 6.56 12.43 29.15
#